data_AF-I0QVV6-F1
#
_entry.id   AF-I0QVV6-F1
#
_cell.length_a   1.000
_cell.length_b   1.000
_cell.length_c   1.000
_cell.angle_alpha   90.00
_cell.angle_beta   90.00
_cell.angle_gamma   90.00
#
_symmetry.space_group_name_H-M   'P 1'
#
loop_
_entity.id
_entity.type
_entity.pdbx_description
1 polymer ?
#
loop_
_entity_poly.entity_id
_entity_poly.type
_entity_poly.pdbx_seq_one_letter_code
_entity_poly.pdbx_strand_id
1 'polypeptide(L)'
;MEEILSPLVKYIIPFITTLIAVVALFKGWVFPSDRLFDKQKKLSKFSYELYKISGEEHLKELSVEYGYAAITKELFLTKAQRIALIKSKDPTRDIDLFRKCSSLLTIRPSPLSFEWKAPRHKFKLYRGLVELVRVTLYFGGAYLATLPLTFNVLLPERAYAKFLTLSLLNKWLLVLYIVSVGAGVALTSLHGLSKLTFARELRKRHLTY
;
A
#
# COMPACT_ATOMS: atom_id res chain seq x y z
N MET A 1 -20.02 -26.58 -22.28
CA MET A 1 -19.35 -25.35 -21.78
C MET A 1 -19.91 -24.89 -20.44
N GLU A 2 -21.22 -25.01 -20.19
CA GLU A 2 -21.86 -24.69 -18.90
C GLU A 2 -21.45 -25.62 -17.74
N GLU A 3 -21.19 -26.91 -18.00
CA GLU A 3 -20.80 -27.88 -16.96
C GLU A 3 -19.46 -27.58 -16.27
N ILE A 4 -18.50 -27.00 -17.00
CA ILE A 4 -17.18 -26.61 -16.45
C ILE A 4 -17.25 -25.22 -15.83
N LEU A 5 -18.09 -24.32 -16.38
CA LEU A 5 -18.24 -22.96 -15.89
C LEU A 5 -18.92 -22.92 -14.50
N SER A 6 -19.88 -23.82 -14.27
CA SER A 6 -20.62 -23.96 -13.01
C SER A 6 -19.72 -24.12 -11.78
N PRO A 7 -18.81 -25.12 -11.69
CA PRO A 7 -17.94 -25.27 -10.52
C PRO A 7 -16.88 -24.17 -10.42
N LEU A 8 -16.41 -23.64 -11.56
CA LEU A 8 -15.39 -22.59 -11.62
C LEU A 8 -15.90 -21.27 -11.02
N VAL A 9 -17.10 -20.85 -11.39
CA VAL A 9 -17.73 -19.65 -10.84
C VAL A 9 -18.18 -19.86 -9.39
N LYS A 10 -18.66 -21.06 -9.05
CA LYS A 10 -19.27 -21.34 -7.75
C LYS A 10 -18.26 -21.53 -6.62
N TYR A 11 -17.06 -22.04 -6.92
CA TYR A 11 -16.07 -22.38 -5.88
C TYR A 11 -14.70 -21.72 -6.11
N ILE A 12 -14.20 -21.70 -7.34
CA ILE A 12 -12.84 -21.21 -7.62
C ILE A 12 -12.75 -19.68 -7.48
N ILE A 13 -13.71 -18.93 -8.04
CA ILE A 13 -13.71 -17.46 -7.92
C ILE A 13 -13.85 -16.99 -6.45
N PRO A 14 -14.80 -17.51 -5.64
CA PRO A 14 -14.91 -17.15 -4.23
C PRO A 14 -13.67 -17.54 -3.42
N PHE A 15 -13.09 -18.70 -3.69
CA PHE A 15 -11.88 -19.14 -3.00
C PHE A 15 -10.68 -18.23 -3.29
N ILE A 16 -10.43 -17.92 -4.57
CA ILE A 16 -9.33 -17.03 -4.98
C ILE A 16 -9.52 -15.63 -4.40
N THR A 17 -10.73 -15.07 -4.47
CA THR A 17 -11.02 -13.72 -3.93
C THR A 17 -10.88 -13.66 -2.41
N THR A 18 -11.28 -14.71 -1.69
CA THR A 18 -11.03 -14.84 -0.24
C THR A 18 -9.54 -14.90 0.05
N LEU A 19 -8.79 -15.72 -0.71
CA LEU A 19 -7.35 -15.85 -0.54
C LEU A 19 -6.64 -14.50 -0.73
N ILE A 20 -7.03 -13.73 -1.77
CA ILE A 20 -6.51 -12.39 -2.02
C ILE A 20 -6.84 -11.44 -0.86
N ALA A 21 -8.06 -11.48 -0.33
CA ALA A 21 -8.47 -10.65 0.80
C ALA A 21 -7.66 -10.98 2.08
N VAL A 22 -7.46 -12.27 2.36
CA VAL A 22 -6.66 -12.74 3.50
C VAL A 22 -5.21 -12.32 3.35
N VAL A 23 -4.59 -12.53 2.17
CA VAL A 23 -3.21 -12.07 1.90
C VAL A 23 -3.10 -10.56 2.05
N ALA A 24 -4.08 -9.78 1.60
CA ALA A 24 -4.09 -8.33 1.77
C ALA A 24 -4.13 -7.90 3.25
N LEU A 25 -4.86 -8.62 4.10
CA LEU A 25 -4.89 -8.40 5.55
C LEU A 25 -3.53 -8.72 6.19
N PHE A 26 -2.92 -9.86 5.84
CA PHE A 26 -1.63 -10.26 6.42
C PHE A 26 -0.43 -9.42 5.94
N LYS A 27 -0.45 -8.95 4.69
CA LYS A 27 0.63 -8.13 4.12
C LYS A 27 0.77 -6.76 4.81
N GLY A 28 -0.25 -6.33 5.56
CA GLY A 28 -0.21 -5.15 6.42
C GLY A 28 0.56 -5.34 7.74
N TRP A 29 0.83 -6.58 8.17
CA TRP A 29 1.35 -6.88 9.51
C TRP A 29 2.88 -6.99 9.58
N VAL A 30 3.53 -7.59 8.57
CA VAL A 30 5.00 -7.74 8.56
C VAL A 30 5.63 -6.50 7.95
N PHE A 31 6.38 -5.72 8.75
CA PHE A 31 7.08 -4.52 8.28
C PHE A 31 8.39 -4.89 7.54
N PRO A 32 8.44 -4.90 6.19
CA PRO A 32 9.69 -5.17 5.46
C PRO A 32 10.77 -4.10 5.68
N SER A 33 10.37 -2.94 6.21
CA SER A 33 11.25 -1.78 6.37
C SER A 33 12.30 -1.91 7.44
N ASP A 34 12.01 -2.65 8.51
CA ASP A 34 12.92 -2.75 9.64
C ASP A 34 14.04 -3.73 9.30
N ARG A 35 13.72 -4.80 8.57
CA ARG A 35 14.72 -5.70 7.98
C ARG A 35 15.66 -4.96 7.03
N LEU A 36 15.15 -4.03 6.21
CA LEU A 36 15.98 -3.22 5.31
C LEU A 36 16.88 -2.26 6.09
N PHE A 37 16.32 -1.57 7.09
CA PHE A 37 17.08 -0.70 7.98
C PHE A 37 18.24 -1.45 8.66
N ASP A 38 17.95 -2.59 9.29
CA ASP A 38 18.94 -3.37 10.00
C ASP A 38 20.04 -3.92 9.08
N LYS A 39 19.67 -4.39 7.89
CA LYS A 39 20.64 -4.85 6.89
C LYS A 39 21.58 -3.72 6.50
N GLN A 40 21.05 -2.55 6.13
CA GLN A 40 21.87 -1.42 5.68
C GLN A 40 22.71 -0.81 6.81
N LYS A 41 22.17 -0.76 8.03
CA LYS A 41 22.89 -0.35 9.23
C LYS A 41 24.08 -1.26 9.52
N LYS A 42 23.90 -2.59 9.42
CA LYS A 42 24.99 -3.56 9.60
C LYS A 42 26.08 -3.38 8.54
N LEU A 43 25.69 -3.24 7.27
CA LEU A 43 26.64 -3.01 6.17
C LEU A 43 27.41 -1.70 6.35
N SER A 44 26.74 -0.60 6.71
CA SER A 44 27.38 0.69 6.98
C SER A 44 28.44 0.59 8.08
N LYS A 45 28.11 -0.05 9.22
CA LYS A 45 29.06 -0.27 10.32
C LYS A 45 30.25 -1.13 9.90
N PHE A 46 29.98 -2.24 9.23
CA PHE A 46 31.01 -3.18 8.79
C PHE A 46 31.99 -2.52 7.80
N SER A 47 31.49 -1.78 6.80
CA SER A 47 32.34 -1.05 5.86
C SER A 47 33.19 0.02 6.54
N TYR A 48 32.66 0.70 7.56
CA TYR A 48 33.42 1.69 8.31
C TYR A 48 34.48 1.05 9.23
N GLU A 49 34.19 -0.08 9.85
CA GLU A 49 35.16 -0.85 10.63
C GLU A 49 36.29 -1.39 9.75
N LEU A 50 35.98 -1.91 8.56
CA LEU A 50 36.97 -2.29 7.56
C LEU A 50 37.86 -1.11 7.14
N TYR A 51 37.28 0.06 6.89
CA TYR A 51 38.04 1.28 6.58
C TYR A 51 39.05 1.62 7.67
N LYS A 52 38.68 1.50 8.95
CA LYS A 52 39.61 1.77 10.06
C LYS A 52 40.82 0.83 10.07
N ILE A 53 40.67 -0.38 9.53
CA ILE A 53 41.72 -1.40 9.48
C ILE A 53 42.56 -1.25 8.20
N SER A 54 41.93 -1.07 7.04
CA SER A 54 42.61 -1.05 5.74
C SER A 54 43.07 0.33 5.29
N GLY A 55 42.48 1.41 5.81
CA GLY A 55 42.74 2.78 5.37
C GLY A 55 42.16 3.14 3.99
N GLU A 56 41.39 2.25 3.36
CA GLU A 56 40.88 2.46 2.00
C GLU A 56 39.68 3.42 1.97
N GLU A 57 39.84 4.61 1.40
CA GLU A 57 38.81 5.66 1.40
C GLU A 57 37.49 5.24 0.72
N HIS A 58 37.55 4.33 -0.26
CA HIS A 58 36.35 3.75 -0.89
C HIS A 58 35.42 3.05 0.11
N LEU A 59 35.97 2.37 1.13
CA LEU A 59 35.18 1.72 2.18
C LEU A 59 34.47 2.74 3.08
N LYS A 60 35.09 3.90 3.31
CA LYS A 60 34.46 5.01 4.01
C LYS A 60 33.31 5.60 3.19
N GLU A 61 33.49 5.82 1.89
CA GLU A 61 32.40 6.27 1.02
C GLU A 61 31.22 5.29 0.99
N LEU A 62 31.51 4.00 0.91
CA LEU A 62 30.52 2.94 0.94
C LEU A 62 29.74 2.90 2.26
N SER A 63 30.43 3.10 3.39
CA SER A 63 29.79 3.18 4.70
C SER A 63 28.77 4.32 4.80
N VAL A 64 29.09 5.47 4.19
CA VAL A 64 28.22 6.65 4.13
C VAL A 64 27.02 6.38 3.23
N GLU A 65 27.22 5.72 2.08
CA GLU A 65 26.13 5.37 1.18
C GLU A 65 25.12 4.41 1.83
N TYR A 66 25.61 3.36 2.50
CA TYR A 66 24.74 2.47 3.27
C TYR A 66 24.05 3.17 4.44
N GLY A 67 24.70 4.15 5.08
CA GLY A 67 24.09 4.99 6.10
C GLY A 67 22.88 5.78 5.54
N TYR A 68 23.05 6.44 4.40
CA TYR A 68 21.96 7.15 3.74
C TYR A 68 20.84 6.22 3.27
N ALA A 69 21.17 5.02 2.79
CA ALA A 69 20.20 4.00 2.41
C ALA A 69 19.42 3.46 3.62
N ALA A 70 20.07 3.30 4.77
CA ALA A 70 19.42 2.89 6.01
C ALA A 70 18.39 3.92 6.47
N ILE A 71 18.76 5.21 6.50
CA ILE A 71 17.87 6.30 6.95
C ILE A 71 16.63 6.40 6.06
N THR A 72 16.81 6.34 4.74
CA THR A 72 15.70 6.48 3.78
C THR A 72 14.85 5.22 3.64
N LYS A 73 15.37 4.05 4.07
CA LYS A 73 14.70 2.74 4.01
C LYS A 73 14.15 2.37 2.61
N GLU A 74 14.77 2.92 1.55
CA GLU A 74 14.35 2.73 0.15
C GLU A 74 15.55 2.35 -0.75
N LEU A 75 15.40 1.24 -1.47
CA LEU A 75 16.47 0.66 -2.29
C LEU A 75 16.63 1.35 -3.65
N PHE A 76 15.54 1.81 -4.25
CA PHE A 76 15.54 2.36 -5.62
C PHE A 76 15.96 3.84 -5.71
N LEU A 77 16.16 4.51 -4.58
CA LEU A 77 16.57 5.91 -4.57
C LEU A 77 18.05 6.07 -4.92
N THR A 78 18.38 7.07 -5.71
CA THR A 78 19.78 7.44 -5.96
C THR A 78 20.38 8.16 -4.75
N LYS A 79 21.72 8.17 -4.63
CA LYS A 79 22.44 8.91 -3.57
C LYS A 79 22.00 10.38 -3.51
N ALA A 80 21.87 11.04 -4.66
CA ALA A 80 21.40 12.43 -4.74
C ALA A 80 19.98 12.61 -4.18
N GLN A 81 19.05 11.70 -4.51
CA GLN A 81 17.68 11.74 -3.99
C GLN A 81 17.62 11.49 -2.47
N ARG A 82 18.44 10.56 -1.97
CA ARG A 82 18.54 10.29 -0.52
C ARG A 82 19.06 11.51 0.24
N ILE A 83 20.12 12.13 -0.26
CA ILE A 83 20.68 13.36 0.33
C ILE A 83 19.65 14.49 0.30
N ALA A 84 18.92 14.66 -0.81
CA ALA A 84 17.90 15.70 -0.93
C ALA A 84 16.77 15.50 0.10
N LEU A 85 16.28 14.27 0.29
CA LEU A 85 15.27 13.95 1.32
C LEU A 85 15.76 14.25 2.74
N ILE A 86 17.01 13.89 3.05
CA ILE A 86 17.58 14.09 4.39
C ILE A 86 17.83 15.57 4.68
N LYS A 87 18.08 16.36 3.64
CA LYS A 87 18.20 17.82 3.73
C LYS A 87 16.85 18.56 3.67
N SER A 88 15.71 17.86 3.65
CA SER A 88 14.41 18.51 3.68
C SER A 88 14.19 19.24 5.01
N LYS A 89 13.18 20.12 5.04
CA LYS A 89 12.86 20.90 6.26
C LYS A 89 12.43 20.00 7.42
N ASP A 90 11.78 18.88 7.11
CA ASP A 90 11.29 17.89 8.09
C ASP A 90 11.59 16.46 7.57
N PRO A 91 12.85 16.02 7.68
CA PRO A 91 13.33 14.83 6.97
C PRO A 91 12.68 13.54 7.47
N THR A 92 12.36 13.43 8.76
CA THR A 92 11.71 12.24 9.32
C THR A 92 10.32 12.06 8.72
N ARG A 93 9.51 13.12 8.74
CA ARG A 93 8.15 13.11 8.20
C ARG A 93 8.15 12.92 6.69
N ASP A 94 9.02 13.61 5.97
CA ASP A 94 9.05 13.56 4.51
C ASP A 94 9.52 12.20 3.99
N ILE A 95 10.51 11.57 4.63
CA ILE A 95 10.92 10.19 4.35
C ILE A 95 9.76 9.23 4.59
N ASP A 96 9.07 9.32 5.73
CA ASP A 96 7.98 8.40 6.04
C ASP A 96 6.78 8.56 5.12
N LEU A 97 6.43 9.79 4.74
CA LEU A 97 5.36 10.04 3.77
C LEU A 97 5.74 9.60 2.37
N PHE A 98 6.98 9.89 1.94
CA PHE A 98 7.48 9.43 0.66
C PHE A 98 7.40 7.91 0.57
N ARG A 99 7.85 7.18 1.59
CA ARG A 99 7.77 5.71 1.64
C ARG A 99 6.35 5.19 1.49
N LYS A 100 5.36 5.84 2.11
CA LYS A 100 3.95 5.46 1.98
C LYS A 100 3.42 5.66 0.55
N CYS A 101 3.91 6.66 -0.18
CA CYS A 101 3.41 7.05 -1.50
C CYS A 101 4.42 6.95 -2.67
N SER A 102 5.53 6.25 -2.48
CA SER A 102 6.67 6.18 -3.42
C SER A 102 6.29 5.63 -4.80
N SER A 103 5.23 4.82 -4.88
CA SER A 103 4.68 4.33 -6.15
C SER A 103 4.10 5.45 -7.04
N LEU A 104 3.72 6.58 -6.46
CA LEU A 104 3.04 7.68 -7.16
C LEU A 104 3.97 8.86 -7.47
N LEU A 105 5.05 9.00 -6.72
CA LEU A 105 5.95 10.16 -6.79
C LEU A 105 7.35 9.78 -7.23
N THR A 106 8.01 10.73 -7.88
CA THR A 106 9.46 10.73 -8.13
C THR A 106 10.09 11.96 -7.48
N ILE A 107 11.36 11.86 -7.11
CA ILE A 107 12.10 12.90 -6.42
C ILE A 107 13.02 13.60 -7.42
N ARG A 108 12.90 14.93 -7.49
CA ARG A 108 13.86 15.80 -8.15
C ARG A 108 14.76 16.42 -7.07
N PRO A 109 16.09 16.18 -7.09
CA PRO A 109 16.97 16.51 -5.97
C PRO A 109 17.35 18.00 -5.87
N SER A 110 17.38 18.74 -6.98
CA SER A 110 17.79 20.16 -7.01
C SER A 110 16.89 20.99 -7.94
N PRO A 111 16.04 21.88 -7.40
CA PRO A 111 15.62 21.97 -5.99
C PRO A 111 14.81 20.74 -5.57
N LEU A 112 14.81 20.39 -4.28
CA LEU A 112 14.03 19.27 -3.74
C LEU A 112 12.56 19.48 -4.07
N SER A 113 12.04 18.65 -4.97
CA SER A 113 10.65 18.69 -5.39
C SER A 113 10.13 17.29 -5.70
N PHE A 114 8.82 17.11 -5.50
CA PHE A 114 8.14 15.85 -5.74
C PHE A 114 7.25 15.96 -6.98
N GLU A 115 7.54 15.13 -7.97
CA GLU A 115 6.80 15.10 -9.23
C GLU A 115 5.96 13.84 -9.34
N TRP A 116 4.82 13.92 -10.04
CA TRP A 116 4.02 12.74 -10.31
C TRP A 116 4.75 11.81 -11.27
N LYS A 117 4.90 10.54 -10.90
CA LYS A 117 5.57 9.54 -11.73
C LYS A 117 4.82 9.28 -13.05
N ALA A 118 3.49 9.24 -13.00
CA ALA A 118 2.67 9.06 -14.20
C ALA A 118 2.05 10.39 -14.66
N PRO A 119 2.06 10.69 -15.97
CA PRO A 119 1.58 11.97 -16.51
C PRO A 119 0.09 12.21 -16.22
N ARG A 120 -0.72 11.15 -16.20
CA ARG A 120 -2.16 11.21 -15.86
C ARG A 120 -2.45 11.85 -14.50
N HIS A 121 -1.57 11.66 -13.51
CA HIS A 121 -1.75 12.25 -12.17
C HIS A 121 -1.41 13.76 -12.14
N LYS A 122 -0.84 14.33 -13.21
CA LYS A 122 -0.69 15.79 -13.34
C LYS A 122 -2.05 16.49 -13.42
N PHE A 123 -3.04 15.86 -14.07
CA PHE A 123 -4.39 16.42 -14.21
C PHE A 123 -5.15 16.38 -12.88
N LYS A 124 -5.74 17.51 -12.49
CA LYS A 124 -6.59 17.60 -11.27
C LYS A 124 -7.85 16.75 -11.40
N LEU A 125 -8.53 16.80 -12.56
CA LEU A 125 -9.76 16.06 -12.83
C LEU A 125 -9.56 14.54 -12.71
N TYR A 126 -8.49 14.00 -13.32
CA TYR A 126 -8.18 12.57 -13.22
C TYR A 126 -7.99 12.12 -11.76
N ARG A 127 -7.30 12.93 -10.95
CA ARG A 127 -7.12 12.62 -9.52
C ARG A 127 -8.45 12.66 -8.76
N GLY A 128 -9.30 13.64 -9.06
CA GLY A 128 -10.65 13.72 -8.48
C GLY A 128 -11.51 12.50 -8.84
N LEU A 129 -11.43 12.03 -10.10
CA LEU A 129 -12.14 10.83 -10.53
C LEU A 129 -11.62 9.57 -9.84
N VAL A 130 -10.29 9.41 -9.73
CA VAL A 130 -9.70 8.27 -8.99
C VAL A 130 -10.10 8.30 -7.52
N GLU A 131 -10.12 9.47 -6.90
CA GLU A 131 -10.56 9.69 -5.52
C GLU A 131 -12.04 9.31 -5.36
N LEU A 132 -12.92 9.80 -6.25
CA LEU A 132 -14.35 9.47 -6.24
C LEU A 132 -14.61 7.97 -6.40
N VAL A 133 -13.94 7.30 -7.35
CA VAL A 133 -14.06 5.86 -7.56
C VAL A 133 -13.64 5.09 -6.31
N ARG A 134 -12.51 5.48 -5.69
CA ARG A 134 -12.03 4.83 -4.46
C ARG A 134 -12.95 5.05 -3.28
N VAL A 135 -13.51 6.25 -3.11
CA VAL A 135 -14.49 6.54 -2.07
C VAL A 135 -15.76 5.71 -2.27
N THR A 136 -16.24 5.61 -3.51
CA THR A 136 -17.42 4.79 -3.85
C THR A 136 -17.16 3.31 -3.57
N LEU A 137 -16.00 2.79 -3.95
CA LEU A 137 -15.59 1.41 -3.64
C LEU A 137 -15.40 1.18 -2.14
N TYR A 138 -14.91 2.17 -1.39
CA TYR A 138 -14.79 2.08 0.06
C TYR A 138 -16.16 1.92 0.72
N PHE A 139 -17.12 2.80 0.40
CA PHE A 139 -18.48 2.69 0.94
C PHE A 139 -19.18 1.42 0.48
N GLY A 140 -19.03 1.02 -0.79
CA GLY A 140 -19.58 -0.23 -1.31
C GLY A 140 -19.00 -1.46 -0.61
N GLY A 141 -17.68 -1.49 -0.38
CA GLY A 141 -17.01 -2.56 0.35
C GLY A 141 -17.41 -2.61 1.81
N ALA A 142 -17.50 -1.46 2.48
CA ALA A 142 -17.96 -1.37 3.87
C ALA A 142 -19.41 -1.84 4.01
N TYR A 143 -20.28 -1.41 3.09
CA TYR A 143 -21.67 -1.86 3.03
C TYR A 143 -21.74 -3.39 2.87
N LEU A 144 -20.99 -3.97 1.93
CA LEU A 144 -20.90 -5.42 1.75
C LEU A 144 -20.42 -6.13 3.02
N ALA A 145 -19.41 -5.59 3.70
CA ALA A 145 -18.89 -6.19 4.92
C ALA A 145 -19.92 -6.19 6.07
N THR A 146 -20.77 -5.18 6.15
CA THR A 146 -21.85 -5.08 7.15
C THR A 146 -23.14 -5.81 6.76
N LEU A 147 -23.27 -6.19 5.49
CA LEU A 147 -24.49 -6.76 4.92
C LEU A 147 -25.00 -8.01 5.66
N PRO A 148 -24.14 -8.92 6.17
CA PRO A 148 -24.60 -10.05 6.99
C PRO A 148 -25.32 -9.68 8.29
N LEU A 149 -25.01 -8.52 8.87
CA LEU A 149 -25.69 -8.03 10.09
C LEU A 149 -27.10 -7.54 9.80
N THR A 150 -27.36 -7.15 8.56
CA THR A 150 -28.62 -6.53 8.13
C THR A 150 -29.41 -7.39 7.14
N PHE A 151 -29.08 -8.68 7.03
CA PHE A 151 -29.72 -9.60 6.09
C PHE A 151 -31.25 -9.60 6.17
N ASN A 152 -31.81 -9.48 7.36
CA ASN A 152 -33.26 -9.53 7.59
C ASN A 152 -34.02 -8.29 7.07
N VAL A 153 -33.31 -7.19 6.79
CA VAL A 153 -33.93 -5.89 6.45
C VAL A 153 -33.56 -5.44 5.03
N LEU A 154 -32.33 -5.69 4.59
CA LEU A 154 -31.78 -5.15 3.35
C LEU A 154 -31.75 -6.15 2.18
N LEU A 155 -31.87 -7.46 2.43
CA LEU A 155 -31.93 -8.43 1.34
C LEU A 155 -33.35 -8.52 0.76
N PRO A 156 -33.49 -8.63 -0.57
CA PRO A 156 -34.76 -9.03 -1.18
C PRO A 156 -35.27 -10.35 -0.60
N GLU A 157 -36.57 -10.46 -0.37
CA GLU A 157 -37.22 -11.64 0.25
C GLU A 157 -36.79 -12.96 -0.41
N ARG A 158 -36.65 -12.97 -1.74
CA ARG A 158 -36.20 -14.15 -2.51
C ARG A 158 -34.77 -14.59 -2.16
N ALA A 159 -33.87 -13.64 -1.91
CA ALA A 159 -32.50 -13.93 -1.54
C ALA A 159 -32.41 -14.39 -0.07
N TYR A 160 -33.20 -13.76 0.79
CA TYR A 160 -33.31 -14.13 2.20
C TYR A 160 -33.89 -15.54 2.38
N ALA A 161 -34.97 -15.88 1.67
CA ALA A 161 -35.55 -17.22 1.69
C ALA A 161 -34.55 -18.29 1.25
N LYS A 162 -33.76 -18.02 0.19
CA LYS A 162 -32.66 -18.92 -0.22
C LYS A 162 -31.59 -19.05 0.85
N PHE A 163 -31.21 -17.95 1.50
CA PHE A 163 -30.25 -17.99 2.61
C PHE A 163 -30.75 -18.89 3.75
N LEU A 164 -32.03 -18.81 4.11
CA LEU A 164 -32.62 -19.65 5.16
C LEU A 164 -32.56 -21.15 4.84
N THR A 165 -32.70 -21.53 3.57
CA THR A 165 -32.61 -22.93 3.12
C THR A 165 -31.19 -23.52 3.14
N LEU A 166 -30.16 -22.69 3.31
CA LEU A 166 -28.77 -23.18 3.40
C LEU A 166 -28.50 -23.89 4.72
N SER A 167 -27.63 -24.91 4.67
CA SER A 167 -27.08 -25.54 5.86
C SER A 167 -26.31 -24.54 6.73
N LEU A 168 -26.22 -24.81 8.04
CA LEU A 168 -25.53 -23.94 8.99
C LEU A 168 -24.09 -23.63 8.56
N LEU A 169 -23.37 -24.65 8.10
CA LEU A 169 -21.99 -24.51 7.63
C LEU A 169 -21.89 -23.61 6.39
N ASN A 170 -22.80 -23.77 5.42
CA ASN A 170 -22.83 -22.95 4.21
C ASN A 170 -23.19 -21.49 4.52
N LYS A 171 -24.05 -21.24 5.52
CA LYS A 171 -24.37 -19.88 6.00
C LYS A 171 -23.13 -19.19 6.56
N TRP A 172 -22.39 -19.86 7.45
CA TRP A 172 -21.16 -19.32 8.04
C TRP A 172 -20.08 -19.04 6.98
N LEU A 173 -19.88 -19.96 6.04
CA LEU A 173 -18.93 -19.76 4.94
C LEU A 173 -19.31 -18.57 4.06
N LEU A 174 -20.59 -18.42 3.74
CA LEU A 174 -21.07 -17.29 2.95
C LEU A 174 -20.91 -15.96 3.68
N VAL A 175 -21.21 -15.92 4.98
CA VAL A 175 -21.00 -14.72 5.82
C VAL A 175 -19.52 -14.36 5.86
N LEU A 176 -18.64 -15.32 6.14
CA LEU A 176 -17.20 -15.11 6.18
C LEU A 176 -16.67 -14.60 4.84
N TYR A 177 -17.16 -15.16 3.73
CA TYR A 177 -16.83 -14.73 2.38
C TYR A 177 -17.20 -13.28 2.14
N ILE A 178 -18.46 -12.91 2.39
CA ILE A 178 -18.99 -11.56 2.17
C ILE A 178 -18.23 -10.53 3.02
N VAL A 179 -18.00 -10.83 4.30
CA VAL A 179 -17.24 -9.96 5.21
C VAL A 179 -15.81 -9.77 4.71
N SER A 180 -15.13 -10.87 4.36
CA SER A 180 -13.72 -10.83 3.94
C SER A 180 -13.55 -10.03 2.64
N VAL A 181 -14.43 -10.26 1.66
CA VAL A 181 -14.38 -9.53 0.38
C VAL A 181 -14.73 -8.06 0.57
N GLY A 182 -15.80 -7.75 1.31
CA GLY A 182 -16.20 -6.38 1.61
C GLY A 182 -15.10 -5.60 2.33
N ALA A 183 -14.52 -6.19 3.38
CA ALA A 183 -13.40 -5.61 4.12
C ALA A 183 -12.17 -5.42 3.24
N GLY A 184 -11.83 -6.41 2.40
CA GLY A 184 -10.71 -6.33 1.46
C GLY A 184 -10.86 -5.18 0.46
N VAL A 185 -12.05 -5.03 -0.14
CA VAL A 185 -12.36 -3.92 -1.07
C VAL A 185 -12.28 -2.57 -0.35
N ALA A 186 -12.84 -2.47 0.86
CA ALA A 186 -12.81 -1.24 1.65
C ALA A 186 -11.37 -0.83 2.00
N LEU A 187 -10.59 -1.75 2.58
CA LEU A 187 -9.21 -1.48 3.01
C LEU A 187 -8.28 -1.14 1.85
N THR A 188 -8.37 -1.85 0.72
CA THR A 188 -7.55 -1.55 -0.46
C THR A 188 -7.89 -0.20 -1.09
N SER A 189 -9.17 0.16 -1.09
CA SER A 189 -9.64 1.46 -1.56
C SER A 189 -9.16 2.59 -0.65
N LEU A 190 -9.29 2.42 0.67
CA LEU A 190 -8.82 3.35 1.69
C LEU A 190 -7.29 3.53 1.63
N HIS A 191 -6.54 2.44 1.49
CA HIS A 191 -5.09 2.49 1.36
C HIS A 191 -4.65 3.31 0.15
N GLY A 192 -5.25 3.07 -1.01
CA GLY A 192 -4.90 3.84 -2.21
C GLY A 192 -5.37 5.30 -2.16
N LEU A 193 -6.46 5.60 -1.44
CA LEU A 193 -6.88 6.97 -1.16
C LEU A 193 -5.84 7.68 -0.27
N SER A 194 -5.45 7.04 0.82
CA SER A 194 -4.42 7.51 1.75
C SER A 194 -3.10 7.83 1.04
N LYS A 195 -2.63 6.94 0.14
CA LYS A 195 -1.45 7.19 -0.70
C LYS A 195 -1.58 8.44 -1.57
N LEU A 196 -2.74 8.66 -2.19
CA LEU A 196 -2.98 9.82 -3.04
C LEU A 196 -2.96 11.12 -2.22
N THR A 197 -3.55 11.09 -1.03
CA THR A 197 -3.56 12.22 -0.09
C THR A 197 -2.17 12.55 0.40
N PHE A 198 -1.40 11.57 0.87
CA PHE A 198 -0.01 11.76 1.28
C PHE A 198 0.85 12.31 0.14
N ALA A 199 0.69 11.80 -1.08
CA ALA A 199 1.42 12.31 -2.24
C ALA A 199 1.07 13.78 -2.56
N ARG A 200 -0.21 14.14 -2.44
CA ARG A 200 -0.69 15.52 -2.67
C ARG A 200 -0.12 16.46 -1.61
N GLU A 201 -0.13 16.06 -0.35
CA GLU A 201 0.36 16.83 0.78
C GLU A 201 1.88 17.04 0.72
N LEU A 202 2.64 15.96 0.48
CA LEU A 202 4.09 16.00 0.35
C LEU A 202 4.54 16.92 -0.78
N ARG A 203 3.88 16.82 -1.95
CA ARG A 203 4.13 17.72 -3.08
C ARG A 203 3.74 19.16 -2.77
N LYS A 204 2.60 19.42 -2.14
CA LYS A 204 2.15 20.79 -1.80
C LYS A 204 3.14 21.50 -0.88
N ARG A 205 3.75 20.78 0.07
CA ARG A 205 4.76 21.33 0.98
C ARG A 205 6.08 21.72 0.31
N HIS A 206 6.41 21.08 -0.82
CA HIS A 206 7.64 21.31 -1.58
C HIS A 206 7.38 21.98 -2.94
N LEU A 207 6.15 22.47 -3.15
CA LEU A 207 5.81 23.43 -4.20
C LEU A 207 6.06 24.83 -3.62
N THR A 208 7.32 25.15 -3.38
CA THR A 208 7.76 26.54 -3.19
C THR A 208 7.97 27.17 -4.56
N TYR A 209 7.31 28.31 -4.77
CA TYR A 209 7.44 29.21 -5.91
C TYR A 209 8.90 29.63 -6.14
#